data_AF-A0A1Y2RBM3-F1
#
_entry.id   AF-A0A1Y2RBM3-F1
#
_cell.length_a   1.000
_cell.length_b   1.000
_cell.length_c   1.000
_cell.angle_alpha   90.00
_cell.angle_beta   90.00
_cell.angle_gamma   90.00
#
_symmetry.space_group_name_H-M   'P 1'
#
loop_
_entity.id
_entity.type
_entity.pdbx_description
1 polymer ?
#
loop_
_entity_poly.entity_id
_entity_poly.type
_entity_poly.pdbx_seq_one_letter_code
_entity_poly.pdbx_strand_id
1 'polypeptide(L)'
;MKFGIVIKHDRKNIRLRVERVVHTQEIEQFEVTARNTSLRFQTNRLLLRNKGLKYKRADWKIVAGGIHNASIRASIVKAIEDKMNEIESM
;
A
#
# COMPACT_ATOMS: atom_id res chain seq x y z
N MET A 1 10.89 0.68 -6.44
CA MET A 1 9.78 0.25 -7.33
C MET A 1 8.71 1.34 -7.35
N LYS A 2 8.17 1.71 -8.52
CA LYS A 2 7.15 2.76 -8.67
C LYS A 2 5.99 2.25 -9.51
N PHE A 3 4.76 2.52 -9.11
CA PHE A 3 3.56 2.17 -9.87
C PHE A 3 2.40 3.12 -9.56
N GLY A 4 1.46 3.21 -10.49
CA GLY A 4 0.22 3.96 -10.29
C GLY A 4 -0.89 3.03 -9.80
N ILE A 5 -1.72 3.52 -8.89
CA ILE A 5 -2.99 2.87 -8.53
C ILE A 5 -4.14 3.85 -8.76
N VAL A 6 -5.32 3.30 -9.01
CA VAL A 6 -6.56 4.07 -9.11
C VAL A 6 -7.54 3.51 -8.10
N ILE A 7 -7.98 4.33 -7.15
CA ILE A 7 -9.03 3.96 -6.21
C ILE A 7 -10.33 4.64 -6.61
N LYS A 8 -11.46 3.96 -6.43
CA LYS A 8 -12.79 4.57 -6.53
C LYS A 8 -13.21 5.00 -5.14
N HIS A 9 -13.54 6.28 -4.96
CA HIS A 9 -14.17 6.76 -3.75
C HIS A 9 -15.35 7.65 -4.13
N ASP A 10 -16.50 7.36 -3.56
CA ASP A 10 -17.80 7.93 -3.95
C ASP A 10 -18.05 7.77 -5.46
N ARG A 11 -18.04 8.89 -6.20
CA ARG A 11 -18.25 8.96 -7.65
C ARG A 11 -17.00 9.40 -8.41
N LYS A 12 -15.83 9.38 -7.77
CA LYS A 12 -14.57 9.88 -8.34
C LYS A 12 -13.51 8.79 -8.34
N ASN A 13 -12.76 8.74 -9.45
CA ASN A 13 -11.55 7.96 -9.55
C ASN A 13 -10.38 8.82 -9.08
N ILE A 14 -9.71 8.38 -8.01
CA ILE A 14 -8.54 9.04 -7.47
C ILE A 14 -7.32 8.29 -7.96
N ARG A 15 -6.49 8.96 -8.76
CA ARG A 15 -5.21 8.44 -9.23
C ARG A 15 -4.14 8.75 -8.19
N LEU A 16 -3.41 7.73 -7.78
CA LEU A 16 -2.36 7.82 -6.77
C LEU A 16 -1.07 7.25 -7.35
N ARG A 17 0.06 7.85 -7.00
CA ARG A 17 1.38 7.31 -7.31
C ARG A 17 1.92 6.62 -6.08
N VAL A 18 2.43 5.41 -6.23
CA VAL A 18 2.98 4.61 -5.15
C VAL A 18 4.44 4.33 -5.43
N GLU A 19 5.28 4.58 -4.45
CA GLU A 19 6.72 4.30 -4.48
C GLU A 19 7.08 3.44 -3.28
N ARG A 20 7.78 2.32 -3.52
CA ARG A 20 8.38 1.53 -2.45
C ARG A 20 9.66 2.23 -1.99
N VAL A 21 9.66 2.72 -0.75
CA VAL A 21 10.75 3.51 -0.15
C VAL A 21 11.65 2.66 0.72
N VAL A 22 11.07 1.71 1.46
CA VAL A 22 11.81 0.77 2.30
C VAL A 22 11.41 -0.65 1.93
N HIS A 23 12.41 -1.52 1.79
CA HIS A 23 12.23 -2.92 1.47
C HIS A 23 13.30 -3.71 2.23
N THR A 24 12.91 -4.29 3.36
CA THR A 24 13.75 -5.20 4.16
C THR A 24 13.06 -6.54 4.32
N GLN A 25 13.73 -7.53 4.89
CA GLN A 25 13.13 -8.86 5.09
C GLN A 25 11.93 -8.85 6.04
N GLU A 26 11.79 -7.82 6.89
CA GLU A 26 10.73 -7.74 7.89
C GLU A 26 9.67 -6.70 7.55
N ILE A 27 10.10 -5.57 6.98
CA ILE A 27 9.23 -4.42 6.77
C ILE A 27 9.29 -3.93 5.32
N GLU A 28 8.14 -3.50 4.85
CA GLU A 28 8.02 -2.76 3.61
C GLU A 28 7.37 -1.42 3.90
N GLN A 29 7.88 -0.35 3.28
CA GLN A 29 7.23 0.95 3.31
C GLN A 29 6.93 1.45 1.90
N PHE A 30 5.73 1.97 1.76
CA PHE A 30 5.22 2.55 0.52
C PHE A 30 4.83 4.00 0.76
N GLU A 31 5.35 4.89 -0.05
CA GLU A 31 4.94 6.27 -0.11
C GLU A 31 3.89 6.44 -1.22
N VAL A 32 2.74 6.96 -0.84
CA VAL A 32 1.58 7.17 -1.68
C VAL A 32 1.38 8.67 -1.83
N THR A 33 1.56 9.17 -3.04
CA THR A 33 1.45 10.60 -3.37
C THR A 33 0.17 10.88 -4.14
N ALA A 34 -0.61 11.82 -3.62
CA ALA A 34 -1.87 12.31 -4.16
C ALA A 34 -1.81 13.83 -4.32
N ARG A 35 -1.67 14.32 -5.55
CA ARG A 35 -1.50 15.77 -5.85
C ARG A 35 -0.40 16.42 -4.99
N ASN A 36 -0.77 17.01 -3.85
CA ASN A 36 0.12 17.74 -2.94
C ASN A 36 0.29 17.07 -1.58
N THR A 37 -0.24 15.87 -1.39
CA THR A 37 -0.17 15.13 -0.12
C THR A 37 0.57 13.83 -0.34
N SER A 38 1.50 13.50 0.55
CA SER A 38 2.12 12.18 0.63
C SER A 38 1.71 11.47 1.92
N LEU A 39 1.52 10.17 1.80
CA LEU A 39 1.20 9.26 2.90
C LEU A 39 2.22 8.14 2.88
N ARG A 40 2.80 7.80 4.02
CA ARG A 40 3.70 6.65 4.12
C ARG A 40 3.02 5.53 4.87
N PHE A 41 2.88 4.40 4.19
CA PHE A 41 2.37 3.16 4.73
C PHE A 41 3.51 2.22 5.04
N GLN A 42 3.39 1.46 6.12
CA GLN A 42 4.28 0.35 6.46
C GLN A 42 3.48 -0.94 6.57
N THR A 43 4.03 -2.03 6.05
CA THR A 43 3.47 -3.37 6.13
C THR A 43 4.49 -4.40 6.62
N ASN A 44 4.00 -5.45 7.29
CA ASN A 44 4.76 -6.65 7.69
C ASN A 44 4.57 -7.82 6.70
N ARG A 45 4.01 -7.57 5.52
CA ARG A 45 3.73 -8.58 4.48
C ARG A 45 4.94 -9.49 4.18
N LEU A 46 6.13 -8.92 4.03
CA LEU A 46 7.34 -9.70 3.73
C LEU A 46 7.73 -10.62 4.87
N LEU A 47 7.66 -10.14 6.12
CA LEU A 47 7.91 -10.98 7.29
C LEU A 47 6.98 -12.20 7.30
N LEU A 48 5.69 -11.99 7.01
CA LEU A 48 4.72 -13.08 6.95
C LEU A 48 5.05 -14.07 5.83
N ARG A 49 5.42 -13.59 4.65
CA ARG A 49 5.82 -14.45 3.53
C ARG A 49 7.09 -15.24 3.82
N ASN A 50 8.11 -14.61 4.39
CA ASN A 50 9.36 -15.28 4.77
C ASN A 50 9.14 -16.37 5.82
N LYS A 51 8.10 -16.24 6.65
CA LYS A 51 7.66 -17.27 7.61
C LYS A 51 6.72 -18.33 7.00
N GLY A 52 6.52 -18.34 5.69
CA GLY A 52 5.59 -19.25 5.01
C GLY A 52 4.10 -18.92 5.19
N LEU A 53 3.77 -17.79 5.82
CA LEU A 53 2.42 -17.36 6.15
C LEU A 53 1.82 -16.44 5.07
N LYS A 54 2.00 -16.79 3.79
CA LYS A 54 1.58 -15.93 2.66
C LYS A 54 0.09 -15.62 2.59
N TYR A 55 -0.75 -16.47 3.18
CA TYR A 55 -2.21 -16.30 3.23
C TYR A 55 -2.69 -15.51 4.45
N LYS A 56 -1.81 -15.22 5.41
CA LYS A 56 -2.16 -14.42 6.58
C LYS A 56 -2.27 -12.96 6.15
N ARG A 57 -3.32 -12.28 6.63
CA ARG A 57 -3.53 -10.85 6.39
C ARG A 57 -2.34 -10.06 6.94
N ALA A 58 -1.76 -9.22 6.10
CA ALA A 58 -0.71 -8.31 6.51
C ALA A 58 -1.28 -7.13 7.29
N ASP A 59 -0.55 -6.68 8.29
CA ASP A 59 -0.85 -5.47 9.02
C ASP A 59 -0.33 -4.27 8.26
N TRP A 60 -1.15 -3.22 8.22
CA TRP A 60 -0.83 -1.96 7.54
C TRP A 60 -1.01 -0.80 8.50
N LYS A 61 0.07 -0.04 8.70
CA LYS A 61 0.05 1.19 9.51
C LYS A 61 0.50 2.39 8.69
N ILE A 62 -0.01 3.57 9.05
CA ILE A 62 0.47 4.85 8.51
C ILE A 62 1.60 5.31 9.42
N VAL A 63 2.76 5.60 8.84
CA VAL A 63 3.95 6.06 9.58
C VAL A 63 4.28 7.53 9.30
N ALA A 64 3.72 8.12 8.23
CA ALA A 64 3.81 9.54 7.96
C ALA A 64 2.59 10.03 7.16
N GLY A 65 2.22 11.30 7.37
CA GLY A 65 1.03 11.91 6.78
C GLY A 65 -0.27 11.54 7.50
N GLY A 66 -1.37 12.16 7.09
CA GLY A 66 -2.68 11.99 7.73
C GLY A 66 -3.78 11.68 6.73
N ILE A 67 -4.55 10.63 6.99
CA ILE A 67 -5.80 10.37 6.29
C ILE A 67 -6.90 10.15 7.33
N HIS A 68 -7.91 11.02 7.32
CA HIS A 68 -9.00 10.93 8.29
C HIS A 68 -10.07 9.92 7.86
N ASN A 69 -10.19 9.63 6.57
CA ASN A 69 -11.20 8.75 6.04
C ASN A 69 -10.71 7.28 6.01
N ALA A 70 -11.28 6.46 6.89
CA ALA A 70 -10.94 5.04 7.00
C ALA A 70 -11.27 4.22 5.73
N SER A 71 -12.32 4.59 4.99
CA SER A 71 -12.69 3.93 3.73
C SER A 71 -11.68 4.18 2.62
N ILE A 72 -11.18 5.42 2.52
CA ILE A 72 -10.08 5.75 1.59
C ILE A 72 -8.82 4.96 1.98
N ARG A 73 -8.47 4.93 3.27
CA ARG A 73 -7.33 4.15 3.77
C ARG A 73 -7.42 2.68 3.35
N ALA A 74 -8.56 2.04 3.59
CA ALA A 74 -8.78 0.64 3.24
C ALA A 74 -8.69 0.41 1.72
N SER A 75 -9.25 1.32 0.92
CA SER A 75 -9.21 1.26 -0.54
C SER A 75 -7.78 1.40 -1.10
N ILE A 76 -6.96 2.28 -0.52
CA ILE A 76 -5.55 2.45 -0.89
C ILE A 76 -4.78 1.16 -0.59
N VAL A 77 -4.89 0.64 0.63
CA VAL A 77 -4.18 -0.58 1.06
C VAL A 77 -4.53 -1.74 0.13
N LYS A 78 -5.82 -1.96 -0.12
CA LYS A 78 -6.29 -3.02 -1.01
C LYS A 78 -5.73 -2.88 -2.43
N ALA A 79 -5.79 -1.69 -3.01
CA ALA A 79 -5.27 -1.45 -4.35
C ALA A 79 -3.75 -1.64 -4.45
N ILE A 80 -3.00 -1.33 -3.38
CA ILE A 80 -1.57 -1.63 -3.30
C ILE A 80 -1.36 -3.15 -3.25
N GLU A 81 -2.07 -3.87 -2.38
CA GLU A 81 -1.95 -5.33 -2.26
C GLU A 81 -2.25 -6.06 -3.57
N ASP A 82 -3.36 -5.70 -4.22
CA ASP A 82 -3.77 -6.27 -5.50
C ASP A 82 -2.68 -6.06 -6.55
N LYS A 83 -2.15 -4.83 -6.66
CA LYS A 83 -1.10 -4.51 -7.64
C LYS A 83 0.23 -5.19 -7.33
N MET A 84 0.55 -5.38 -6.05
CA MET A 84 1.75 -6.13 -5.65
C MET A 84 1.62 -7.62 -5.95
N ASN A 85 0.43 -8.20 -5.76
CA ASN A 85 0.21 -9.61 -6.11
C ASN A 85 0.27 -9.82 -7.62
N GLU A 86 -0.28 -8.89 -8.41
CA GLU A 86 -0.18 -8.89 -9.87
C GLU A 86 1.28 -8.86 -10.33
N ILE A 87 2.09 -7.96 -9.77
CA ILE A 87 3.49 -7.78 -10.19
C ILE A 87 4.38 -8.95 -9.75
N GLU A 88 4.09 -9.60 -8.62
CA GLU A 88 4.83 -10.80 -8.20
C GLU A 88 4.39 -12.08 -8.92
N SER A 89 3.20 -12.09 -9.53
CA SER A 89 2.71 -13.24 -10.31
C SER A 89 3.20 -13.22 -11.76
N MET A 90 3.85 -12.14 -12.18
CA MET A 90 4.53 -11.99 -13.47
C MET A 90 6.02 -12.30 -13.32
#